data_AF-A0A8S3JYD1-F1
#
_entry.id   AF-A0A8S3JYD1-F1
#
_cell.length_a   1.000
_cell.length_b   1.000
_cell.length_c   1.000
_cell.angle_alpha   90.00
_cell.angle_beta   90.00
_cell.angle_gamma   90.00
#
_symmetry.space_group_name_H-M   'P 1'
#
loop_
_entity.id
_entity.type
_entity.pdbx_description
1 polymer ?
#
loop_
_entity_poly.entity_id
_entity_poly.type
_entity_poly.pdbx_seq_one_letter_code
_entity_poly.pdbx_strand_id
1 'polypeptide(L)'
;YYFDGKVTDEKIPLALDVGCGNGQATVDLSSFCERVIGIDASANQISYAIPKDNIEYQCHTAEDLSFLQPNSVDLITIATTLHWLDIEIFLEEAKRVLKPRTGVLAIWTYALGTLDNPKADAMYHEFHHVLLFPYWNAKRWLADDYYQSLVPLLPYKSTLCQYTIENRT
;
A
#
# COMPACT_ATOMS: atom_id res chain seq x y z
N TYR A 1 6.57 14.02 -8.83
CA TYR A 1 6.54 13.75 -7.36
C TYR A 1 6.88 15.03 -6.65
N TYR A 2 6.18 15.31 -5.55
CA TYR A 2 6.49 16.43 -4.67
C TYR A 2 7.44 15.94 -3.60
N PHE A 3 8.74 16.19 -3.76
CA PHE A 3 9.73 15.98 -2.71
C PHE A 3 10.29 17.37 -2.35
N ASP A 4 10.09 17.78 -1.10
CA ASP A 4 10.60 19.06 -0.57
C ASP A 4 10.18 20.33 -1.37
N GLY A 5 8.94 20.35 -1.88
CA GLY A 5 8.38 21.50 -2.58
C GLY A 5 8.95 21.78 -3.98
N LYS A 6 9.74 20.84 -4.55
CA LYS A 6 10.25 20.93 -5.91
C LYS A 6 9.62 19.86 -6.80
N VAL A 7 9.15 20.28 -7.98
CA VAL A 7 8.76 19.37 -9.05
C VAL A 7 10.06 18.90 -9.72
N THR A 8 10.27 17.59 -9.74
CA THR A 8 11.35 16.95 -10.51
C THR A 8 10.74 16.00 -11.53
N ASP A 9 11.34 15.99 -12.72
CA ASP A 9 11.05 15.01 -13.79
C ASP A 9 11.82 13.70 -13.59
N GLU A 10 12.70 13.62 -12.59
CA GLU A 10 13.45 12.41 -12.26
C GLU A 10 12.50 11.30 -11.79
N LYS A 11 12.59 10.14 -12.45
CA LYS A 11 11.81 8.97 -12.07
C LYS A 11 12.47 8.22 -10.92
N ILE A 12 11.64 7.61 -10.08
CA ILE A 12 12.12 6.69 -9.04
C ILE A 12 12.66 5.43 -9.75
N PRO A 13 13.93 5.01 -9.54
CA PRO A 13 14.49 3.91 -10.33
C PRO A 13 13.74 2.59 -10.18
N LEU A 14 13.47 2.16 -8.95
CA LEU A 14 12.74 0.91 -8.69
C LEU A 14 11.72 1.05 -7.56
N ALA A 15 10.45 0.77 -7.88
CA ALA A 15 9.39 0.60 -6.90
C ALA A 15 8.93 -0.87 -6.78
N LEU A 16 8.56 -1.27 -5.57
CA LEU A 16 7.90 -2.54 -5.26
C LEU A 16 6.51 -2.23 -4.69
N ASP A 17 5.46 -2.69 -5.37
CA ASP A 17 4.08 -2.59 -4.92
C ASP A 17 3.60 -3.90 -4.31
N VAL A 18 3.41 -3.92 -2.99
CA VAL A 18 3.16 -5.13 -2.20
C VAL A 18 1.66 -5.31 -2.00
N GLY A 19 1.16 -6.49 -2.36
CA GLY A 19 -0.27 -6.77 -2.35
C GLY A 19 -0.98 -5.95 -3.42
N CYS A 20 -0.41 -5.93 -4.63
CA CYS A 20 -0.82 -5.05 -5.72
C CYS A 20 -2.19 -5.41 -6.33
N GLY A 21 -2.76 -6.58 -6.00
CA GLY A 21 -3.93 -7.12 -6.65
C GLY A 21 -3.72 -7.24 -8.16
N ASN A 22 -4.64 -6.69 -8.94
CA ASN A 22 -4.54 -6.60 -10.39
C ASN A 22 -3.86 -5.29 -10.86
N GLY A 23 -3.21 -4.56 -9.97
CA GLY A 23 -2.35 -3.41 -10.31
C GLY A 23 -2.98 -2.04 -10.17
N GLN A 24 -4.03 -1.86 -9.35
CA GLN A 24 -4.74 -0.58 -9.21
C GLN A 24 -3.82 0.59 -8.85
N ALA A 25 -2.91 0.41 -7.90
CA ALA A 25 -1.90 1.41 -7.55
C ALA A 25 -0.65 1.32 -8.44
N THR A 26 -0.25 0.10 -8.82
CA THR A 26 0.95 -0.17 -9.62
C THR A 26 0.93 0.58 -10.96
N VAL A 27 -0.24 0.69 -11.60
CA VAL A 27 -0.40 1.40 -12.87
C VAL A 27 -0.08 2.89 -12.72
N ASP A 28 -0.54 3.54 -11.65
CA ASP A 28 -0.24 4.96 -11.42
C ASP A 28 1.24 5.15 -11.09
N LEU A 29 1.83 4.24 -10.29
CA LEU A 29 3.27 4.21 -10.00
C LEU A 29 4.14 4.11 -11.25
N SER A 30 3.66 3.52 -12.35
CA SER A 30 4.43 3.38 -13.59
C SER A 30 4.79 4.71 -14.25
N SER A 31 3.95 5.74 -14.07
CA SER A 31 4.24 7.11 -14.54
C SER A 31 5.39 7.74 -13.75
N PHE A 32 5.59 7.21 -12.55
CA PHE A 32 6.40 7.72 -11.48
C PHE A 32 7.74 6.94 -11.30
N CYS A 33 7.87 5.79 -11.93
CA CYS A 33 9.04 4.95 -11.74
C CYS A 33 9.65 4.56 -13.08
N GLU A 34 10.96 4.32 -13.10
CA GLU A 34 11.61 3.72 -14.26
C GLU A 34 11.15 2.27 -14.41
N ARG A 35 11.05 1.53 -13.30
CA ARG A 35 10.50 0.18 -13.23
C ARG A 35 9.66 -0.01 -11.97
N VAL A 36 8.56 -0.77 -12.09
CA VAL A 36 7.73 -1.18 -10.96
C VAL A 36 7.64 -2.71 -10.94
N ILE A 37 7.80 -3.31 -9.77
CA ILE A 37 7.47 -4.72 -9.54
C ILE A 37 6.19 -4.76 -8.70
N GLY A 38 5.12 -5.34 -9.22
CA GLY A 38 3.90 -5.59 -8.45
C GLY A 38 3.88 -7.04 -7.97
N ILE A 39 3.74 -7.26 -6.65
CA ILE A 39 3.58 -8.60 -6.09
C ILE A 39 2.23 -8.77 -5.42
N ASP A 40 1.64 -9.95 -5.57
CA ASP A 40 0.46 -10.35 -4.84
C ASP A 40 0.51 -11.87 -4.58
N ALA A 41 0.03 -12.31 -3.43
CA ALA A 41 0.00 -13.73 -3.09
C ALA A 41 -1.02 -14.51 -3.95
N SER A 42 -1.96 -13.82 -4.59
CA SER A 42 -2.99 -14.41 -5.44
C SER A 42 -2.54 -14.45 -6.91
N ALA A 43 -2.17 -15.64 -7.38
CA ALA A 43 -1.93 -15.87 -8.81
C ALA A 43 -3.12 -15.45 -9.70
N ASN A 44 -4.34 -15.55 -9.18
CA ASN A 44 -5.53 -15.07 -9.89
C ASN A 44 -5.51 -13.54 -10.06
N GLN A 45 -5.16 -12.77 -9.02
CA GLN A 45 -5.03 -11.31 -9.14
C GLN A 45 -3.98 -10.93 -10.19
N ILE A 46 -2.81 -11.59 -10.13
CA ILE A 46 -1.73 -11.42 -11.10
C ILE A 46 -2.17 -11.76 -12.53
N SER A 47 -3.00 -12.80 -12.72
CA SER A 47 -3.49 -13.18 -14.06
C SER A 47 -4.38 -12.12 -14.72
N TYR A 48 -4.99 -11.23 -13.93
CA TYR A 48 -5.81 -10.11 -14.40
C TYR A 48 -5.08 -8.76 -14.29
N ALA A 49 -3.77 -8.76 -14.04
CA ALA A 49 -3.01 -7.54 -13.85
C ALA A 49 -2.99 -6.67 -15.12
N ILE A 50 -3.08 -5.35 -14.92
CA ILE A 50 -3.15 -4.37 -16.01
C ILE A 50 -1.73 -4.16 -16.59
N PRO A 51 -1.46 -4.54 -17.86
CA PRO A 51 -0.11 -4.47 -18.40
C PRO A 51 0.33 -3.03 -18.69
N LYS A 52 1.62 -2.76 -18.44
CA LYS A 52 2.36 -1.56 -18.84
C LYS A 52 3.81 -1.95 -19.11
N ASP A 53 4.47 -1.21 -20.01
CA ASP A 53 5.82 -1.57 -20.51
C ASP A 53 6.89 -1.65 -19.42
N ASN A 54 6.75 -0.90 -18.33
CA ASN A 54 7.71 -0.84 -17.23
C ASN A 54 7.21 -1.46 -15.92
N ILE A 55 6.16 -2.28 -15.98
CA ILE A 55 5.66 -3.04 -14.83
C ILE A 55 5.92 -4.53 -15.03
N GLU A 56 6.44 -5.17 -13.98
CA GLU A 56 6.56 -6.61 -13.88
C GLU A 56 5.68 -7.12 -12.73
N TYR A 57 4.74 -8.03 -13.02
CA TYR A 57 3.89 -8.63 -12.01
C TYR A 57 4.37 -10.04 -11.65
N GLN A 58 4.45 -10.35 -10.35
CA GLN A 58 4.92 -11.64 -9.86
C GLN A 58 4.04 -12.17 -8.73
N CYS A 59 3.84 -13.48 -8.68
CA CYS A 59 3.11 -14.13 -7.60
C CYS A 59 4.05 -14.44 -6.42
N HIS A 60 4.17 -13.50 -5.49
CA HIS A 60 4.99 -13.62 -4.28
C HIS A 60 4.22 -13.11 -3.06
N THR A 61 4.56 -13.64 -1.89
CA THR A 61 4.09 -13.13 -0.60
C THR A 61 4.99 -11.95 -0.16
N ALA A 62 4.48 -11.09 0.73
CA ALA A 62 5.25 -9.95 1.23
C ALA A 62 6.36 -10.37 2.21
N GLU A 63 6.19 -11.55 2.80
CA GLU A 63 7.06 -12.17 3.80
C GLU A 63 8.31 -12.82 3.18
N ASP A 64 8.37 -12.96 1.86
CA ASP A 64 9.53 -13.48 1.13
C ASP A 64 9.87 -12.59 -0.07
N LEU A 65 10.82 -11.69 0.13
CA LEU A 65 11.36 -10.82 -0.92
C LEU A 65 12.76 -11.29 -1.35
N SER A 66 13.09 -12.57 -1.19
CA SER A 66 14.43 -13.13 -1.48
C SER A 66 14.86 -12.99 -2.94
N PHE A 67 13.91 -12.83 -3.87
CA PHE A 67 14.15 -12.52 -5.27
C PHE A 67 14.75 -11.12 -5.50
N LEU A 68 14.72 -10.25 -4.48
CA LEU A 68 15.32 -8.91 -4.50
C LEU A 68 16.64 -8.88 -3.73
N GLN A 69 17.60 -8.15 -4.31
CA GLN A 69 18.87 -7.89 -3.65
C GLN A 69 18.67 -6.97 -2.43
N PRO A 70 19.45 -7.13 -1.35
CA PRO A 70 19.45 -6.17 -0.25
C PRO A 70 19.77 -4.75 -0.75
N ASN A 71 19.18 -3.73 -0.13
CA ASN A 71 19.43 -2.32 -0.45
C ASN A 71 19.25 -1.94 -1.94
N SER A 72 18.26 -2.53 -2.63
CA SER A 72 18.05 -2.35 -4.07
C SER A 72 16.80 -1.57 -4.45
N VAL A 73 15.82 -1.47 -3.54
CA VAL A 73 14.52 -0.84 -3.81
C VAL A 73 14.50 0.60 -3.32
N ASP A 74 14.03 1.54 -4.15
CA ASP A 74 13.92 2.96 -3.82
C ASP A 74 12.58 3.28 -3.11
N LEU A 75 11.51 2.60 -3.52
CA LEU A 75 10.16 2.81 -2.98
C LEU A 75 9.46 1.46 -2.76
N ILE A 76 8.98 1.20 -1.55
CA ILE A 76 7.99 0.15 -1.28
C ILE A 76 6.64 0.82 -1.05
N THR A 77 5.61 0.35 -1.73
CA THR A 77 4.23 0.80 -1.56
C THR A 77 3.35 -0.31 -1.02
N ILE A 78 2.44 0.04 -0.12
CA ILE A 78 1.36 -0.83 0.33
C ILE A 78 0.05 -0.04 0.27
N ALA A 79 -0.78 -0.35 -0.72
CA ALA A 79 -2.07 0.27 -0.94
C ALA A 79 -3.18 -0.62 -0.37
N THR A 80 -3.68 -0.32 0.84
CA THR A 80 -4.79 -1.06 1.49
C THR A 80 -4.56 -2.55 1.80
N THR A 81 -3.30 -3.03 1.86
CA THR A 81 -3.03 -4.47 2.06
C THR A 81 -2.34 -4.84 3.38
N LEU A 82 -1.73 -3.89 4.10
CA LEU A 82 -0.87 -4.17 5.27
C LEU A 82 -1.53 -5.07 6.33
N HIS A 83 -2.83 -4.90 6.59
CA HIS A 83 -3.55 -5.69 7.57
C HIS A 83 -3.69 -7.19 7.23
N TRP A 84 -3.43 -7.60 5.98
CA TRP A 84 -3.46 -9.02 5.60
C TRP A 84 -2.15 -9.74 5.87
N LEU A 85 -1.05 -8.99 5.98
CA LEU A 85 0.32 -9.53 6.04
C LEU A 85 0.69 -10.04 7.44
N ASP A 86 1.76 -10.82 7.50
CA ASP A 86 2.59 -10.91 8.70
C ASP A 86 3.47 -9.66 8.78
N ILE A 87 3.03 -8.69 9.59
CA ILE A 87 3.60 -7.35 9.64
C ILE A 87 5.06 -7.38 10.10
N GLU A 88 5.41 -8.21 11.09
CA GLU A 88 6.77 -8.25 11.63
C GLU A 88 7.76 -8.82 10.59
N ILE A 89 7.40 -9.94 9.95
CA ILE A 89 8.24 -10.56 8.92
C ILE A 89 8.38 -9.61 7.72
N PHE A 90 7.27 -9.03 7.28
CA PHE A 90 7.28 -8.07 6.17
C PHE A 90 8.16 -6.85 6.49
N LEU A 91 8.09 -6.27 7.68
CA LEU A 91 8.89 -5.08 8.01
C LEU A 91 10.39 -5.37 8.02
N GLU A 92 10.81 -6.58 8.42
CA GLU A 92 12.22 -6.99 8.30
C GLU A 92 12.65 -7.19 6.85
N GLU A 93 11.81 -7.81 6.01
CA GLU A 93 12.10 -7.94 4.57
C GLU A 93 12.13 -6.59 3.86
N ALA A 94 11.16 -5.71 4.16
CA ALA A 94 11.12 -4.34 3.65
C ALA A 94 12.39 -3.58 4.01
N LYS A 95 12.83 -3.68 5.26
CA LYS A 95 14.09 -3.09 5.74
C LYS A 95 15.32 -3.68 5.07
N ARG A 96 15.32 -4.98 4.76
CA ARG A 96 16.43 -5.63 4.06
C ARG A 96 16.57 -5.13 2.62
N VAL A 97 15.47 -4.98 1.89
CA VAL A 97 15.52 -4.66 0.45
C VAL A 97 15.51 -3.15 0.15
N LEU A 98 14.96 -2.32 1.04
CA LEU A 98 14.97 -0.86 0.86
C LEU A 98 16.39 -0.31 0.93
N LYS A 99 16.69 0.65 0.04
CA LYS A 99 17.94 1.39 0.08
C LYS A 99 18.08 2.12 1.42
N PRO A 100 19.24 2.03 2.09
CA PRO A 100 19.44 2.69 3.36
C PRO A 100 19.46 4.19 3.17
N ARG A 101 18.87 4.94 4.10
CA ARG A 101 18.82 6.42 4.15
C ARG A 101 17.95 7.10 3.08
N THR A 102 17.82 6.53 1.88
CA THR A 102 17.06 7.14 0.76
C THR A 102 15.79 6.37 0.41
N GLY A 103 15.69 5.10 0.78
CA GLY A 103 14.50 4.29 0.51
C GLY A 103 13.28 4.78 1.29
N VAL A 104 12.11 4.67 0.67
CA VAL A 104 10.83 5.08 1.26
C VAL A 104 9.90 3.88 1.37
N LEU A 105 9.29 3.71 2.54
CA LEU A 105 8.14 2.83 2.74
C LEU A 105 6.88 3.70 2.82
N ALA A 106 6.03 3.62 1.80
CA ALA A 106 4.77 4.35 1.72
C ALA A 106 3.60 3.39 1.96
N ILE A 107 2.83 3.65 3.01
CA ILE A 107 1.67 2.82 3.39
C ILE A 107 0.46 3.74 3.43
N TRP A 108 -0.62 3.36 2.75
CA TRP A 108 -1.87 4.10 2.81
C TRP A 108 -3.08 3.17 2.81
N THR A 109 -4.18 3.71 3.30
CA THR A 109 -5.48 3.06 3.30
C THR A 109 -6.59 4.11 3.26
N TYR A 110 -7.80 3.65 3.01
CA TYR A 110 -9.02 4.39 3.31
C TYR A 110 -9.88 3.55 4.25
N ALA A 111 -10.65 4.21 5.10
CA ALA A 111 -11.62 3.56 5.97
C ALA A 111 -13.01 3.58 5.31
N LEU A 112 -14.04 3.26 6.09
CA LEU A 112 -15.43 3.40 5.68
C LEU A 112 -15.70 4.84 5.22
N GLY A 113 -16.21 5.00 4.00
CA GLY A 113 -16.60 6.30 3.47
C GLY A 113 -17.89 6.83 4.10
N THR A 114 -18.15 8.12 3.92
CA THR A 114 -19.42 8.76 4.30
C THR A 114 -20.25 9.07 3.06
N LEU A 115 -21.57 9.13 3.21
CA LEU A 115 -22.51 9.50 2.17
C LEU A 115 -23.11 10.89 2.46
N ASP A 116 -23.26 11.72 1.43
CA ASP A 116 -23.83 13.08 1.57
C ASP A 116 -25.28 13.07 2.07
N ASN A 117 -26.02 11.97 1.84
CA ASN A 117 -27.39 11.81 2.33
C ASN A 117 -27.36 11.21 3.75
N PRO A 118 -27.79 11.95 4.79
CA PRO A 118 -27.66 11.49 6.18
C PRO A 118 -28.45 10.21 6.50
N LYS A 119 -29.58 10.00 5.82
CA LYS A 119 -30.38 8.79 6.01
C LYS A 119 -29.71 7.57 5.39
N ALA A 120 -29.15 7.72 4.19
CA ALA A 120 -28.39 6.65 3.54
C ALA A 120 -27.11 6.33 4.32
N ASP A 121 -26.41 7.37 4.80
CA ASP A 121 -25.21 7.25 5.61
C ASP A 121 -25.48 6.46 6.91
N ALA A 122 -26.54 6.82 7.64
CA ALA A 122 -26.95 6.10 8.85
C ALA A 122 -27.27 4.62 8.57
N MET A 123 -28.00 4.33 7.48
CA MET A 123 -28.30 2.95 7.07
C MET A 123 -27.02 2.17 6.70
N TYR A 124 -26.08 2.82 6.02
CA TYR A 124 -24.80 2.23 5.64
C TYR A 124 -23.95 1.89 6.87
N HIS A 125 -23.85 2.83 7.83
CA HIS A 125 -23.15 2.61 9.09
C HIS A 125 -23.77 1.50 9.94
N GLU A 126 -25.10 1.46 10.06
CA GLU A 126 -25.80 0.37 10.77
C GLU A 126 -25.54 -0.98 10.11
N PHE A 127 -25.63 -1.05 8.78
CA PHE A 127 -25.33 -2.25 8.04
C PHE A 127 -23.88 -2.72 8.25
N HIS A 128 -22.91 -1.82 8.13
CA HIS A 128 -21.50 -2.16 8.26
C HIS A 128 -21.07 -2.53 9.69
N HIS A 129 -21.42 -1.71 10.68
CA HIS A 129 -20.89 -1.80 12.05
C HIS A 129 -21.79 -2.55 13.03
N VAL A 130 -23.03 -2.86 12.67
CA VAL A 130 -23.94 -3.62 13.53
C VAL A 130 -24.27 -4.95 12.86
N LEU A 131 -24.86 -4.92 11.66
CA LEU A 131 -25.35 -6.15 11.02
C LEU A 131 -24.20 -7.04 10.52
N LEU A 132 -23.18 -6.45 9.90
CA LEU A 132 -22.02 -7.19 9.39
C LEU A 132 -20.90 -7.39 10.41
N PHE A 133 -20.98 -6.75 11.59
CA PHE A 133 -19.92 -6.82 12.61
C PHE A 133 -19.39 -8.23 12.91
N PRO A 134 -20.24 -9.26 13.10
CA PRO A 134 -19.77 -10.60 13.42
C PRO A 134 -19.06 -11.31 12.26
N TYR A 135 -19.19 -10.81 11.03
CA TYR A 135 -18.66 -11.43 9.82
C TYR A 135 -17.37 -10.78 9.33
N TRP A 136 -17.00 -9.62 9.87
CA TRP A 136 -15.75 -8.96 9.50
C TRP A 136 -14.53 -9.66 10.08
N ASN A 137 -13.47 -9.72 9.28
CA ASN A 137 -12.17 -10.15 9.79
C ASN A 137 -11.60 -9.06 10.72
N ALA A 138 -11.25 -9.44 11.95
CA ALA A 138 -10.73 -8.50 12.94
C ALA A 138 -9.47 -7.75 12.48
N LYS A 139 -8.66 -8.33 11.58
CA LYS A 139 -7.48 -7.66 11.02
C LYS A 139 -7.85 -6.38 10.26
N ARG A 140 -9.04 -6.32 9.64
CA ARG A 140 -9.50 -5.13 8.89
C ARG A 140 -9.59 -3.89 9.78
N TRP A 141 -9.78 -4.03 11.09
CA TRP A 141 -9.81 -2.89 12.00
C TRP A 141 -8.51 -2.08 12.04
N LEU A 142 -7.38 -2.67 11.65
CA LEU A 142 -6.13 -1.93 11.45
C LEU A 142 -6.23 -0.91 10.30
N ALA A 143 -7.00 -1.21 9.25
CA ALA A 143 -7.25 -0.28 8.16
C ALA A 143 -8.21 0.84 8.59
N ASP A 144 -9.22 0.53 9.41
CA ASP A 144 -10.15 1.52 9.97
C ASP A 144 -9.46 2.49 10.95
N ASP A 145 -8.42 2.02 11.66
CA ASP A 145 -7.51 2.85 12.47
C ASP A 145 -6.46 3.59 11.62
N TYR A 146 -6.56 3.55 10.28
CA TYR A 146 -5.57 4.15 9.38
C TYR A 146 -4.13 3.73 9.68
N TYR A 147 -3.94 2.50 10.18
CA TYR A 147 -2.67 1.93 10.65
C TYR A 147 -1.96 2.72 11.74
N GLN A 148 -2.62 3.63 12.46
CA GLN A 148 -2.00 4.44 13.51
C GLN A 148 -1.38 3.58 14.61
N SER A 149 -2.06 2.50 15.00
CA SER A 149 -1.57 1.55 16.01
C SER A 149 -0.30 0.81 15.58
N LEU A 150 0.05 0.80 14.29
CA LEU A 150 1.26 0.16 13.77
C LEU A 150 2.46 1.11 13.67
N VAL A 151 2.25 2.44 13.77
CA VAL A 151 3.31 3.44 13.65
C VAL A 151 4.50 3.18 14.58
N PRO A 152 4.32 2.78 15.85
CA PRO A 152 5.45 2.47 16.74
C PRO A 152 6.32 1.29 16.30
N LEU A 153 5.80 0.40 15.44
CA LEU A 153 6.52 -0.76 14.91
C LEU A 153 7.33 -0.43 13.66
N LEU A 154 7.06 0.71 13.00
CA LEU A 154 7.73 1.07 11.76
C LEU A 154 9.22 1.38 12.03
N PRO A 155 10.15 0.79 11.26
CA PRO A 155 11.58 0.81 11.61
C PRO A 155 12.30 2.13 11.28
N TYR A 156 11.59 3.20 10.89
CA TYR A 156 12.18 4.42 10.33
C TYR A 156 11.88 5.68 11.17
N LYS A 157 12.89 6.55 11.34
CA LYS A 157 12.84 7.74 12.21
C LYS A 157 11.89 8.86 11.75
N SER A 158 11.44 8.85 10.49
CA SER A 158 10.54 9.87 9.94
C SER A 158 9.27 9.24 9.38
N THR A 159 8.35 8.86 10.26
CA THR A 159 6.99 8.54 9.85
C THR A 159 6.21 9.83 9.69
N LEU A 160 6.28 10.45 8.51
CA LEU A 160 5.38 11.55 8.19
C LEU A 160 4.01 10.94 7.91
N CYS A 161 3.10 11.01 8.87
CA CYS A 161 1.71 10.67 8.64
C CYS A 161 1.03 11.88 7.97
N GLN A 162 0.81 11.80 6.66
CA GLN A 162 -0.01 12.76 5.92
C GLN A 162 -1.39 12.15 5.68
N TYR A 163 -2.42 12.83 6.15
CA TYR A 163 -3.80 12.54 5.80
C TYR A 163 -4.20 13.49 4.69
N THR A 164 -4.33 12.98 3.46
CA THR A 164 -4.87 13.78 2.36
C THR A 164 -6.11 13.07 1.83
N ILE A 165 -7.29 13.61 2.16
CA ILE A 165 -8.51 13.30 1.41
C ILE A 165 -8.57 14.37 0.32
N GLU A 166 -8.08 14.04 -0.88
CA GLU A 166 -8.30 14.90 -2.03
C GLU A 166 -9.78 14.77 -2.44
N ASN A 167 -10.56 15.83 -2.25
CA ASN A 167 -11.89 15.93 -2.85
C ASN A 167 -11.71 15.79 -4.36
N ARG A 168 -12.04 14.61 -4.90
CA ARG A 168 -12.17 14.44 -6.36
C ARG A 168 -13.37 15.27 -6.78
N THR A 169 -13.10 16.35 -7.51
CA THR A 169 -14.10 17.21 -8.15
C THR A 169 -14.62 16.56 -9.42
#